data_AF-A0AAJ5YT67-F1
#
_entry.id   AF-A0AAJ5YT67-F1
#
_cell.length_a   1.000
_cell.length_b   1.000
_cell.length_c   1.000
_cell.angle_alpha   90.00
_cell.angle_beta   90.00
_cell.angle_gamma   90.00
#
_symmetry.space_group_name_H-M   'P 1'
#
loop_
_entity.id
_entity.type
_entity.pdbx_description
1 polymer ?
#
loop_
_entity_poly.entity_id
_entity_poly.type
_entity_poly.pdbx_seq_one_letter_code
_entity_poly.pdbx_strand_id
1 'polypeptide(L)'
;MAKSLRSHSKLKSRNLKRYTATSDYAVTAAARLNKVASRLQQRAQAPRESDANDDQMEEESLKGAEQVDQTSASPNGSSQAHPKISTSGPRGSRNEQWRRSHKVKGSKNGGRPKRRR
;
A
#
# COMPACT_ATOMS: atom_id res chain seq x y z
N MET A 1 48.50 1.06 -5.73
CA MET A 1 47.27 1.01 -6.55
C MET A 1 46.07 1.39 -5.69
N ALA A 2 45.38 2.49 -6.01
CA ALA A 2 44.13 2.83 -5.33
C ALA A 2 43.02 1.82 -5.70
N LYS A 3 42.06 1.61 -4.80
CA LYS A 3 40.90 0.74 -5.04
C LYS A 3 39.84 1.46 -5.88
N SER A 4 39.37 0.83 -6.95
CA SER A 4 38.26 1.34 -7.78
C SER A 4 36.97 1.54 -6.97
N LEU A 5 36.11 2.47 -7.42
CA LEU A 5 34.78 2.71 -6.83
C LEU A 5 33.97 1.42 -6.69
N ARG A 6 34.05 0.54 -7.69
CA ARG A 6 33.33 -0.74 -7.79
C ARG A 6 34.10 -1.92 -7.17
N SER A 7 35.23 -1.67 -6.52
CA SER A 7 35.99 -2.74 -5.86
C SER A 7 35.15 -3.42 -4.77
N HIS A 8 35.20 -4.75 -4.74
CA HIS A 8 34.34 -5.54 -3.85
C HIS A 8 34.59 -5.23 -2.37
N SER A 9 35.85 -5.05 -1.96
CA SER A 9 36.20 -4.66 -0.59
C SER A 9 35.58 -3.30 -0.18
N LYS A 10 35.58 -2.31 -1.08
CA LYS A 10 35.00 -1.00 -0.78
C LYS A 10 33.46 -1.04 -0.80
N LEU A 11 32.85 -1.78 -1.73
CA LEU A 11 31.40 -2.02 -1.73
C LEU A 11 30.94 -2.71 -0.45
N LYS A 12 31.63 -3.77 0.00
CA LYS A 12 31.34 -4.47 1.26
C LYS A 12 31.36 -3.52 2.46
N SER A 13 32.40 -2.67 2.57
CA SER A 13 32.48 -1.68 3.64
C SER A 13 31.35 -0.65 3.61
N ARG A 14 30.90 -0.22 2.41
CA ARG A 14 29.76 0.70 2.27
C ARG A 14 28.45 0.04 2.66
N ASN A 15 28.24 -1.21 2.27
CA ASN A 15 27.03 -1.95 2.60
C ASN A 15 26.92 -2.17 4.11
N LEU A 16 28.02 -2.53 4.78
CA LEU A 16 28.07 -2.64 6.24
C LEU A 16 27.67 -1.32 6.90
N LYS A 17 28.18 -0.18 6.42
CA LYS A 17 27.82 1.15 6.96
C LYS A 17 26.37 1.55 6.71
N ARG A 18 25.69 1.02 5.69
CA ARG A 18 24.34 1.45 5.30
C ARG A 18 23.23 0.57 5.86
N TYR A 19 23.48 -0.74 5.95
CA TYR A 19 22.43 -1.73 6.20
C TYR A 19 22.55 -2.44 7.54
N THR A 20 23.59 -2.15 8.34
CA THR A 20 23.62 -2.64 9.72
C THR A 20 22.68 -1.80 10.57
N ALA A 21 21.84 -2.47 11.38
CA ALA A 21 20.80 -1.82 12.18
C ALA A 21 21.36 -0.79 13.18
N THR A 22 22.60 -0.98 13.63
CA THR A 22 23.31 -0.09 14.56
C THR A 22 24.06 1.05 13.88
N SER A 23 24.03 1.16 12.55
CA SER A 23 24.73 2.24 11.85
C SER A 23 23.97 3.56 11.89
N ASP A 24 24.71 4.66 12.02
CA ASP A 24 24.14 6.02 11.97
C ASP A 24 23.36 6.29 10.67
N TYR A 25 23.78 5.68 9.55
CA TYR A 25 23.06 5.81 8.28
C TYR A 25 21.67 5.18 8.35
N ALA A 26 21.54 3.99 8.96
CA ALA A 26 20.25 3.33 9.12
C ALA A 26 19.35 4.13 10.07
N VAL A 27 19.89 4.59 11.21
CA VAL A 27 19.16 5.39 12.21
C VAL A 27 18.65 6.70 11.61
N THR A 28 19.51 7.44 10.92
CA THR A 28 19.11 8.72 10.29
C THR A 28 18.11 8.53 9.15
N ALA A 29 18.22 7.44 8.38
CA ALA A 29 17.23 7.11 7.36
C ALA A 29 15.86 6.79 7.98
N ALA A 30 15.82 5.98 9.03
CA ALA A 30 14.59 5.65 9.75
C ALA A 30 13.93 6.90 10.35
N ALA A 31 14.70 7.77 10.99
CA ALA A 31 14.19 9.02 11.56
C ALA A 31 13.55 9.93 10.50
N ARG A 32 14.15 10.03 9.30
CA ARG A 32 13.57 10.79 8.18
C ARG A 32 12.25 10.18 7.69
N LEU A 33 12.20 8.86 7.55
CA LEU A 33 10.99 8.15 7.14
C LEU A 33 9.85 8.35 8.14
N ASN A 34 10.13 8.23 9.43
CA ASN A 34 9.14 8.47 10.48
C ASN A 34 8.61 9.91 10.44
N LYS A 35 9.49 10.90 10.28
CA LYS A 35 9.09 12.31 10.14
C LYS A 35 8.14 12.54 8.96
N VAL A 36 8.42 11.91 7.82
CA VAL A 36 7.56 12.00 6.63
C VAL A 36 6.22 11.29 6.87
N ALA A 37 6.24 10.11 7.47
CA ALA A 37 5.03 9.36 7.81
C ALA A 37 4.12 10.16 8.77
N SER A 38 4.68 10.76 9.82
CA SER A 38 3.92 11.59 10.76
C SER A 38 3.29 12.80 10.07
N ARG A 39 4.01 13.48 9.17
CA ARG A 39 3.46 14.59 8.39
C ARG A 39 2.35 14.14 7.43
N LEU A 40 2.49 12.97 6.83
CA LEU A 40 1.48 12.39 5.96
C LEU A 40 0.21 12.07 6.75
N GLN A 41 0.34 11.47 7.94
CA GLN A 41 -0.78 11.21 8.84
C GLN A 41 -1.47 12.50 9.27
N GLN A 42 -0.71 13.54 9.64
CA GLN A 42 -1.27 14.86 9.95
C GLN A 42 -2.05 15.44 8.76
N ARG A 43 -1.51 15.36 7.55
CA ARG A 43 -2.20 15.83 6.33
C ARG A 43 -3.40 14.98 5.92
N ALA A 44 -3.43 13.71 6.28
CA ALA A 44 -4.56 12.83 6.00
C ALA A 44 -5.74 13.08 6.93
N GLN A 45 -5.47 13.52 8.17
CA GLN A 45 -6.49 13.88 9.16
C GLN A 45 -6.92 15.33 9.07
N ALA A 46 -6.04 16.24 8.61
CA ALA A 46 -6.41 17.62 8.35
C ALA A 46 -7.29 17.71 7.09
N PRO A 47 -8.42 18.43 7.13
CA PRO A 47 -9.18 18.72 5.93
C PRO A 47 -8.28 19.47 4.95
N ARG A 48 -8.46 19.19 3.65
CA ARG A 48 -7.73 19.95 2.63
C ARG A 48 -8.17 21.40 2.75
N GLU A 49 -7.23 22.34 2.71
CA GLU A 49 -7.55 23.77 2.77
C GLU A 49 -8.52 24.21 1.65
N SER A 50 -8.65 23.41 0.58
CA SER A 50 -9.67 23.57 -0.47
C SER A 50 -11.09 23.25 -0.01
N ASP A 51 -11.26 22.36 0.96
CA ASP A 51 -12.56 21.87 1.45
C ASP A 51 -13.01 22.70 2.66
N ALA A 52 -12.06 23.27 3.42
CA ALA A 52 -12.33 24.13 4.59
C ALA A 52 -13.03 25.46 4.27
N ASN A 53 -13.17 25.85 3.00
CA ASN A 53 -13.95 27.02 2.59
C ASN A 53 -15.43 26.70 2.30
N ASP A 54 -15.81 25.42 2.16
CA ASP A 54 -17.21 25.00 1.98
C ASP A 54 -17.89 24.64 3.32
N ASP A 55 -17.13 24.15 4.31
CA ASP A 55 -17.70 23.58 5.54
C ASP A 55 -18.11 24.61 6.62
N GLN A 56 -17.80 25.91 6.46
CA GLN A 56 -18.25 26.94 7.41
C GLN A 56 -19.78 27.22 7.35
N MET A 57 -20.52 26.57 6.47
CA MET A 57 -21.99 26.60 6.43
C MET A 57 -22.69 25.34 6.99
N GLU A 58 -21.97 24.27 7.34
CA GLU A 58 -22.58 22.96 7.70
C GLU A 58 -22.28 22.51 9.15
N GLU A 59 -21.45 23.21 9.92
CA GLU A 59 -21.02 22.79 11.26
C GLU A 59 -21.92 23.30 12.42
N GLU A 60 -23.24 23.41 12.22
CA GLU A 60 -24.21 23.56 13.34
C GLU A 60 -25.07 22.31 13.57
N SER A 61 -24.99 21.28 12.72
CA SER A 61 -26.00 20.18 12.71
C SER A 61 -25.56 18.81 13.24
N LEU A 62 -24.31 18.56 13.65
CA LEU A 62 -23.84 17.19 13.94
C LEU A 62 -23.17 16.97 15.30
N LYS A 63 -23.59 17.73 16.32
CA LYS A 63 -23.20 17.49 17.72
C LYS A 63 -24.10 16.43 18.36
N GLY A 64 -23.94 15.15 18.01
CA GLY A 64 -24.73 14.10 18.69
C GLY A 64 -24.70 12.68 18.13
N ALA A 65 -23.52 12.06 18.02
CA ALA A 65 -23.31 10.59 17.95
C ALA A 65 -21.78 10.42 17.75
N GLU A 66 -21.00 9.59 18.43
CA GLU A 66 -21.25 8.37 19.19
C GLU A 66 -19.94 8.10 19.96
N GLN A 67 -20.06 7.76 21.24
CA GLN A 67 -18.94 7.33 22.08
C GLN A 67 -18.99 5.80 22.15
N VAL A 68 -17.81 5.18 22.35
CA VAL A 68 -17.58 3.78 22.75
C VAL A 68 -17.45 2.75 21.62
N ASP A 69 -16.21 2.34 21.30
CA ASP A 69 -15.75 0.96 21.59
C ASP A 69 -14.23 0.84 21.42
N GLN A 70 -13.53 0.77 22.55
CA GLN A 70 -12.20 0.16 22.66
C GLN A 70 -12.31 -0.90 23.76
N THR A 71 -12.39 -2.18 23.39
CA THR A 71 -11.96 -3.27 24.27
C THR A 71 -11.16 -4.33 23.48
N SER A 72 -9.84 -4.25 23.65
CA SER A 72 -8.90 -5.35 23.92
C SER A 72 -9.20 -6.79 23.43
N ALA A 73 -8.37 -7.23 22.48
CA ALA A 73 -7.57 -8.46 22.48
C ALA A 73 -8.03 -9.71 23.28
N SER A 74 -8.15 -10.83 22.56
CA SER A 74 -7.68 -12.15 23.04
C SER A 74 -7.14 -12.99 21.87
N PRO A 75 -5.97 -13.65 22.00
CA PRO A 75 -5.41 -14.52 20.99
C PRO A 75 -5.86 -15.96 21.27
N ASN A 76 -6.62 -16.58 20.36
CA ASN A 76 -6.78 -18.03 20.40
C ASN A 76 -6.74 -18.63 18.99
N GLY A 77 -5.86 -19.61 18.83
CA GLY A 77 -5.58 -20.28 17.58
C GLY A 77 -6.77 -21.11 17.10
N SER A 78 -7.26 -20.80 15.92
CA SER A 78 -7.73 -21.81 14.98
C SER A 78 -7.58 -21.26 13.57
N SER A 79 -6.83 -21.97 12.74
CA SER A 79 -6.65 -21.65 11.32
C SER A 79 -7.94 -21.91 10.57
N GLN A 80 -8.92 -21.01 10.72
CA GLN A 80 -10.05 -20.94 9.80
C GLN A 80 -9.52 -20.35 8.49
N ALA A 81 -9.44 -21.18 7.46
CA ALA A 81 -9.09 -20.75 6.11
C ALA A 81 -10.04 -19.62 5.71
N HIS A 82 -9.52 -18.41 5.63
CA HIS A 82 -10.25 -17.25 5.14
C HIS A 82 -10.84 -17.59 3.76
N PRO A 83 -12.14 -17.33 3.53
CA PRO A 83 -12.76 -17.64 2.25
C PRO A 83 -11.98 -16.93 1.14
N LYS A 84 -11.63 -17.66 0.08
CA LYS A 84 -10.93 -17.08 -1.08
C LYS A 84 -11.82 -16.01 -1.69
N ILE A 85 -11.53 -14.74 -1.41
CA ILE A 85 -12.21 -13.59 -2.00
C ILE A 85 -11.87 -13.62 -3.49
N SER A 86 -12.84 -13.97 -4.33
CA SER A 86 -12.67 -13.97 -5.77
C SER A 86 -12.66 -12.54 -6.29
N THR A 87 -11.49 -12.03 -6.65
CA THR A 87 -11.33 -10.72 -7.31
C THR A 87 -11.69 -10.77 -8.80
N SER A 88 -12.32 -11.85 -9.28
CA SER A 88 -12.72 -12.04 -10.68
C SER A 88 -14.17 -11.61 -10.94
N GLY A 89 -14.75 -10.78 -10.07
CA GLY A 89 -16.05 -10.15 -10.30
C GLY A 89 -16.06 -9.27 -11.57
N PRO A 90 -17.25 -8.90 -12.07
CA PRO A 90 -17.39 -8.05 -13.25
C PRO A 90 -16.65 -6.74 -13.05
N ARG A 91 -15.75 -6.40 -13.97
CA ARG A 91 -14.87 -5.21 -13.88
C ARG A 91 -15.52 -3.96 -14.46
N GLY A 92 -16.76 -4.07 -14.95
CA GLY A 92 -17.53 -2.95 -15.52
C GLY A 92 -16.88 -2.30 -16.74
N SER A 93 -15.80 -2.86 -17.28
CA SER A 93 -15.04 -2.26 -18.36
C SER A 93 -15.78 -2.34 -19.70
N ARG A 94 -15.57 -1.34 -20.56
CA ARG A 94 -16.14 -1.32 -21.92
C ARG A 94 -15.75 -2.56 -22.75
N ASN A 95 -14.54 -3.09 -22.54
CA ASN A 95 -14.07 -4.32 -23.19
C ASN A 95 -14.87 -5.55 -22.72
N GLU A 96 -15.21 -5.63 -21.43
CA GLU A 96 -16.05 -6.72 -20.91
C GLU A 96 -17.48 -6.65 -21.46
N GLN A 97 -18.07 -5.45 -21.55
CA GLN A 97 -19.37 -5.23 -22.18
C GLN A 97 -19.35 -5.58 -23.68
N TRP A 98 -18.28 -5.19 -24.39
CA TRP A 98 -18.09 -5.55 -25.80
C TRP A 98 -17.96 -7.07 -25.99
N ARG A 99 -17.17 -7.75 -25.15
CA ARG A 99 -17.02 -9.21 -25.19
C ARG A 99 -18.33 -9.95 -24.91
N ARG A 100 -19.13 -9.46 -23.96
CA ARG A 100 -20.47 -10.00 -23.64
C ARG A 100 -21.44 -9.83 -24.80
N SER A 101 -21.49 -8.63 -25.40
CA SER A 101 -22.37 -8.35 -26.54
C SER A 101 -21.96 -9.10 -27.81
N HIS A 102 -20.66 -9.30 -28.04
CA HIS A 102 -20.13 -9.91 -29.26
C HIS A 102 -19.88 -11.42 -29.15
N LYS A 103 -20.37 -12.09 -28.09
CA LYS A 103 -20.21 -13.55 -27.83
C LYS A 103 -18.81 -14.07 -28.18
N VAL A 104 -17.76 -13.30 -27.88
CA VAL A 104 -16.38 -13.69 -28.21
C VAL A 104 -16.00 -14.85 -27.30
N LYS A 105 -16.11 -16.07 -27.82
CA LYS A 105 -15.65 -17.28 -27.13
C LYS A 105 -14.18 -17.09 -26.79
N GLY A 106 -13.85 -17.15 -25.50
CA GLY A 106 -12.46 -17.11 -25.04
C GLY A 106 -11.64 -18.13 -25.82
N SER A 107 -10.39 -17.81 -26.14
CA SER A 107 -9.52 -18.81 -26.79
C SER A 107 -9.45 -20.05 -25.91
N LYS A 108 -9.27 -21.24 -26.53
CA LYS A 108 -9.21 -22.54 -25.82
C LYS A 108 -8.14 -22.58 -24.70
N ASN A 109 -7.21 -21.62 -24.70
CA ASN A 109 -6.15 -21.46 -23.72
C ASN A 109 -6.33 -20.25 -22.76
N GLY A 110 -7.53 -19.66 -22.69
CA GLY A 110 -7.79 -18.51 -21.81
C GLY A 110 -6.91 -17.29 -22.09
N GLY A 111 -6.53 -17.08 -23.36
CA GLY A 111 -5.61 -16.02 -23.77
C GLY A 111 -4.13 -16.30 -23.50
N ARG A 112 -3.75 -17.48 -23.00
CA ARG A 112 -2.35 -17.83 -22.76
C ARG A 112 -1.66 -18.23 -24.07
N PRO A 113 -0.48 -17.66 -24.38
CA PRO A 113 0.29 -18.06 -25.55
C PRO A 113 0.74 -19.52 -25.41
N LYS A 114 0.70 -20.28 -26.52
CA LYS A 114 1.14 -21.68 -26.56
C LYS A 114 2.62 -21.74 -26.17
N ARG A 115 2.95 -22.41 -25.07
CA ARG A 115 4.33 -22.65 -24.67
C ARG A 115 5.00 -23.44 -25.80
N ARG A 116 5.93 -22.80 -26.52
CA ARG A 116 6.83 -23.51 -27.42
C ARG A 116 7.75 -24.35 -26.52
N ARG A 117 7.72 -25.67 -26.73
CA ARG A 117 8.71 -26.58 -26.16
C ARG A 117 10.01 -26.43 -26.95
#